data_AF-A0A223KLJ3-F1
#
_entry.id   AF-A0A223KLJ3-F1
#
_cell.length_a   1.000
_cell.length_b   1.000
_cell.length_c   1.000
_cell.angle_alpha   90.00
_cell.angle_beta   90.00
_cell.angle_gamma   90.00
#
_symmetry.space_group_name_H-M   'P 1'
#
loop_
_entity.id
_entity.type
_entity.pdbx_description
1 polymer ?
#
loop_
_entity_poly.entity_id
_entity_poly.type
_entity_poly.pdbx_seq_one_letter_code
_entity_poly.pdbx_strand_id
1 'polypeptide(L)'
;MAKETHSQLNEQEREELILSLEKQIAAAVWLQAIGNIAEAILVSKLLLIKEEVQGDTKVVTGIWVQTIGQVMEAIGVTKQIEAVDPSIVFDAQRLTIMGDILQSVGAAVEAIGGKQILQSEQEGFIP
;
A
#
# COMPACT_ATOMS: atom_id res chain seq x y z
N MET A 1 6.84 7.47 -43.26
CA MET A 1 6.57 6.02 -43.12
C MET A 1 6.66 5.66 -41.63
N ALA A 2 5.74 6.20 -40.83
CA ALA A 2 5.66 6.00 -39.36
C ALA A 2 4.21 6.14 -38.89
N LYS A 3 3.28 5.61 -39.69
CA LYS A 3 1.85 5.51 -39.39
C LYS A 3 1.47 4.08 -39.76
N GLU A 4 1.72 3.12 -38.87
CA GLU A 4 1.14 1.77 -38.91
C GLU A 4 1.74 0.90 -37.79
N THR A 5 1.35 1.15 -36.54
CA THR A 5 1.29 0.08 -35.52
C THR A 5 0.33 0.44 -34.37
N HIS A 6 -0.81 1.08 -34.66
CA HIS A 6 -1.96 0.92 -33.78
C HIS A 6 -2.77 -0.23 -34.36
N SER A 7 -2.53 -1.44 -33.86
CA SER A 7 -3.50 -2.52 -33.97
C SER A 7 -4.82 -1.96 -33.44
N GLN A 8 -5.78 -1.73 -34.32
CA GLN A 8 -7.14 -1.36 -33.91
C GLN A 8 -7.74 -2.62 -33.30
N LEU A 9 -7.44 -2.85 -32.02
CA LEU A 9 -8.10 -3.90 -31.24
C LEU A 9 -9.59 -3.69 -31.41
N ASN A 10 -10.30 -4.76 -31.77
CA ASN A 10 -11.75 -4.69 -31.73
C ASN A 10 -12.22 -4.53 -30.28
N GLU A 11 -13.49 -4.16 -30.10
CA GLU A 11 -14.04 -3.85 -28.77
C GLU A 11 -13.85 -4.99 -27.77
N GLN A 12 -14.05 -6.23 -28.21
CA GLN A 12 -13.90 -7.41 -27.37
C GLN A 12 -12.44 -7.63 -26.95
N GLU A 13 -11.48 -7.54 -27.88
CA GLU A 13 -10.05 -7.68 -27.58
C GLU A 13 -9.57 -6.61 -26.59
N ARG A 14 -10.13 -5.39 -26.68
CA ARG A 14 -9.82 -4.29 -25.77
C ARG A 14 -10.35 -4.57 -24.36
N GLU A 15 -11.59 -5.03 -24.23
CA GLU A 15 -12.19 -5.39 -22.94
C GLU A 15 -11.45 -6.55 -22.26
N GLU A 16 -11.09 -7.58 -23.02
CA GLU A 16 -10.29 -8.71 -22.52
C GLU A 16 -8.91 -8.25 -22.03
N LEU A 17 -8.27 -7.33 -22.76
CA LEU A 17 -6.98 -6.77 -22.36
C LEU A 17 -7.09 -5.93 -21.08
N ILE A 18 -8.12 -5.08 -20.97
CA ILE A 18 -8.37 -4.29 -19.76
C ILE A 18 -8.53 -5.21 -18.55
N LEU A 19 -9.40 -6.21 -18.66
CA LEU A 19 -9.64 -7.17 -17.57
C LEU A 19 -8.37 -7.94 -17.19
N SER A 20 -7.54 -8.30 -18.17
CA SER A 20 -6.25 -8.96 -17.93
C SER A 20 -5.28 -8.05 -17.17
N LEU A 21 -5.22 -6.77 -17.51
CA LEU A 21 -4.38 -5.78 -16.83
C LEU A 21 -4.88 -5.49 -15.42
N GLU A 22 -6.20 -5.36 -15.21
CA GLU A 22 -6.78 -5.16 -13.87
C GLU A 22 -6.45 -6.32 -12.93
N LYS A 23 -6.51 -7.58 -13.43
CA LYS A 23 -6.08 -8.76 -12.65
C LYS A 23 -4.60 -8.72 -12.28
N GLN A 24 -3.74 -8.27 -13.20
CA GLN A 24 -2.31 -8.10 -12.94
C GLN A 24 -2.06 -7.00 -11.91
N ILE A 25 -2.80 -5.89 -11.97
CA ILE A 25 -2.76 -4.82 -10.97
C ILE A 25 -3.17 -5.36 -9.61
N ALA A 26 -4.28 -6.10 -9.51
CA ALA A 26 -4.72 -6.71 -8.25
C ALA A 26 -3.65 -7.63 -7.64
N ALA A 27 -2.98 -8.44 -8.47
CA ALA A 27 -1.88 -9.28 -8.03
C ALA A 27 -0.67 -8.46 -7.51
N ALA A 28 -0.35 -7.34 -8.17
CA ALA A 28 0.69 -6.42 -7.71
C ALA A 28 0.33 -5.76 -6.37
N VAL A 29 -0.93 -5.34 -6.18
CA VAL A 29 -1.42 -4.77 -4.91
C VAL A 29 -1.35 -5.81 -3.77
N TRP A 30 -1.67 -7.07 -4.05
CA TRP A 30 -1.47 -8.15 -3.08
C TRP A 30 0.00 -8.40 -2.76
N LEU A 31 0.90 -8.28 -3.74
CA LEU A 31 2.34 -8.38 -3.51
C LEU A 31 2.83 -7.25 -2.59
N GLN A 32 2.33 -6.02 -2.77
CA GLN A 32 2.60 -4.89 -1.86
C GLN A 32 2.10 -5.20 -0.44
N ALA A 33 0.88 -5.74 -0.30
CA ALA A 33 0.33 -6.12 1.00
C ALA A 33 1.22 -7.13 1.74
N ILE A 34 1.73 -8.15 1.03
CA ILE A 34 2.64 -9.14 1.60
C ILE A 34 3.97 -8.47 2.03
N GLY A 35 4.50 -7.56 1.22
CA GLY A 35 5.69 -6.77 1.55
C GLY A 35 5.51 -5.98 2.84
N ASN A 36 4.42 -5.21 2.96
CA ASN A 36 4.13 -4.39 4.13
C ASN A 36 3.88 -5.24 5.39
N ILE A 37 3.26 -6.42 5.27
CA ILE A 37 3.11 -7.37 6.38
C ILE A 37 4.49 -7.87 6.85
N ALA A 38 5.36 -8.26 5.91
CA ALA A 38 6.70 -8.73 6.23
C ALA A 38 7.51 -7.64 6.94
N GLU A 39 7.49 -6.42 6.42
CA GLU A 39 8.13 -5.26 7.04
C GLU A 39 7.58 -4.99 8.45
N ALA A 40 6.26 -4.91 8.62
CA ALA A 40 5.63 -4.67 9.92
C ALA A 40 6.08 -5.68 10.98
N ILE A 41 6.16 -6.97 10.60
CA ILE A 41 6.64 -8.03 11.49
C ILE A 41 8.13 -7.86 11.81
N LEU A 42 8.97 -7.61 10.79
CA LEU A 42 10.42 -7.52 10.96
C LEU A 42 10.81 -6.29 11.79
N VAL A 43 10.20 -5.14 11.53
CA VAL A 43 10.44 -3.90 12.30
C VAL A 43 9.91 -4.05 13.73
N SER A 44 8.78 -4.75 13.95
CA SER A 44 8.31 -5.07 15.30
C SER A 44 9.29 -5.97 16.06
N LYS A 45 9.86 -6.99 15.40
CA LYS A 45 10.90 -7.85 15.99
C LYS A 45 12.17 -7.06 16.30
N LEU A 46 12.57 -6.15 15.41
CA LEU A 46 13.71 -5.27 15.62
C LEU A 46 13.52 -4.40 16.87
N LEU A 47 12.33 -3.81 17.05
CA LEU A 47 11.98 -3.01 18.23
C LEU A 47 12.16 -3.78 19.55
N LEU A 48 11.90 -5.10 19.56
CA LEU A 48 12.04 -5.92 20.77
C LEU A 48 13.49 -6.23 21.16
N ILE A 49 14.45 -6.05 20.24
CA ILE A 49 15.85 -6.43 20.46
C ILE A 49 16.81 -5.24 20.47
N LYS A 50 16.44 -4.11 19.84
CA LYS A 50 17.26 -2.90 19.86
C LYS A 50 16.95 -2.06 21.10
N GLU A 51 17.89 -1.21 21.48
CA GLU A 51 17.61 -0.13 22.43
C GLU A 51 16.61 0.83 21.78
N GLU A 52 15.44 0.96 22.40
CA GLU A 52 14.37 1.80 21.90
C GLU A 52 14.75 3.28 22.09
N VAL A 53 14.70 4.04 21.00
CA VAL A 53 14.85 5.51 21.04
C VAL A 53 13.52 6.19 20.75
N GLN A 54 13.42 7.48 21.08
CA GLN A 54 12.22 8.24 20.84
C GLN A 54 11.85 8.22 19.34
N GLY A 55 10.63 7.77 19.03
CA GLY A 55 10.12 7.69 17.66
C GLY A 55 10.00 6.28 17.11
N ASP A 56 10.73 5.32 17.67
CA ASP A 56 10.70 3.93 17.20
C ASP A 56 9.30 3.30 17.25
N THR A 57 8.60 3.45 18.38
CA THR A 57 7.22 2.98 18.50
C THR A 57 6.30 3.61 17.45
N LYS A 58 6.55 4.88 17.08
CA LYS A 58 5.74 5.59 16.07
C LYS A 58 6.02 5.07 14.67
N VAL A 59 7.28 4.79 14.34
CA VAL A 59 7.64 4.12 13.08
C VAL A 59 6.87 2.81 12.96
N VAL A 60 6.97 1.95 13.97
CA VAL A 60 6.28 0.64 13.97
C VAL A 60 4.76 0.81 13.87
N THR A 61 4.19 1.78 14.59
CA THR A 61 2.74 2.08 14.53
C THR A 61 2.32 2.55 13.13
N GLY A 62 3.09 3.44 12.52
CA GLY A 62 2.81 3.96 11.18
C GLY A 62 2.84 2.86 10.12
N ILE A 63 3.81 1.96 10.20
CA ILE A 63 3.91 0.79 9.31
C ILE A 63 2.69 -0.14 9.48
N TRP A 64 2.26 -0.45 10.71
CA TRP A 64 1.07 -1.29 10.91
C TRP A 64 -0.22 -0.66 10.36
N VAL A 65 -0.39 0.66 10.51
CA VAL A 65 -1.53 1.39 9.94
C VAL A 65 -1.50 1.33 8.41
N GLN A 66 -0.32 1.50 7.80
CA GLN A 66 -0.13 1.30 6.35
C GLN A 66 -0.48 -0.11 5.91
N THR A 67 -0.01 -1.13 6.63
CA THR A 67 -0.30 -2.53 6.32
C THR A 67 -1.80 -2.84 6.32
N ILE A 68 -2.55 -2.31 7.29
CA ILE A 68 -4.01 -2.47 7.32
C ILE A 68 -4.64 -1.80 6.09
N GLY A 69 -4.20 -0.58 5.77
CA GLY A 69 -4.68 0.14 4.59
C GLY A 69 -4.41 -0.60 3.29
N GLN A 70 -3.21 -1.14 3.11
CA GLN A 70 -2.80 -1.89 1.91
C GLN A 70 -3.61 -3.18 1.73
N VAL A 71 -3.96 -3.87 2.82
CA VAL A 71 -4.83 -5.06 2.77
C VAL A 71 -6.26 -4.67 2.38
N MET A 72 -6.79 -3.56 2.90
CA MET A 72 -8.10 -3.06 2.50
C MET A 72 -8.14 -2.69 1.01
N GLU A 73 -7.09 -2.05 0.51
CA GLU A 73 -6.92 -1.73 -0.91
C GLU A 73 -6.95 -3.00 -1.77
N ALA A 74 -6.15 -4.02 -1.41
CA ALA A 74 -6.07 -5.28 -2.14
C ALA A 74 -7.42 -6.01 -2.22
N ILE A 75 -8.17 -6.03 -1.11
CA ILE A 75 -9.53 -6.58 -1.06
C ILE A 75 -10.48 -5.76 -1.94
N GLY A 76 -10.40 -4.43 -1.86
CA GLY A 76 -11.25 -3.52 -2.63
C GLY A 76 -11.04 -3.67 -4.14
N VAL A 77 -9.79 -3.68 -4.61
CA VAL A 77 -9.44 -3.87 -6.02
C VAL A 77 -9.92 -5.23 -6.52
N THR A 78 -9.73 -6.30 -5.74
CA THR A 78 -10.20 -7.65 -6.11
C THR A 78 -11.72 -7.66 -6.29
N LYS A 79 -12.47 -7.05 -5.36
CA LYS A 79 -13.94 -6.97 -5.45
C LYS A 79 -14.42 -6.15 -6.64
N GLN A 80 -13.71 -5.08 -7.02
CA GLN A 80 -14.07 -4.27 -8.19
C GLN A 80 -14.03 -5.10 -9.49
N ILE A 81 -13.04 -5.98 -9.62
CA ILE A 81 -12.85 -6.84 -10.81
C ILE A 81 -13.93 -7.93 -10.92
N GLU A 82 -14.39 -8.45 -9.77
CA GLU A 82 -15.38 -9.54 -9.72
C GLU A 82 -16.83 -9.05 -9.73
N ALA A 83 -17.07 -7.76 -9.45
CA ALA A 83 -18.39 -7.21 -9.29
C ALA A 83 -19.11 -7.02 -10.63
N VAL A 84 -20.33 -7.54 -10.72
CA VAL A 84 -21.26 -7.30 -11.83
C VAL A 84 -22.30 -6.23 -11.46
N ASP A 85 -22.57 -6.08 -10.16
CA ASP A 85 -23.54 -5.12 -9.62
C ASP A 85 -22.86 -3.77 -9.33
N PRO A 86 -23.36 -2.64 -9.88
CA PRO A 86 -22.83 -1.31 -9.62
C PRO A 86 -22.74 -0.92 -8.13
N SER A 87 -23.64 -1.42 -7.29
CA SER A 87 -23.61 -1.17 -5.84
C SER A 87 -22.40 -1.82 -5.17
N ILE A 88 -22.03 -3.04 -5.60
CA ILE A 88 -20.84 -3.74 -5.12
C ILE A 88 -19.57 -3.01 -5.59
N VAL A 89 -19.55 -2.51 -6.82
CA VAL A 89 -18.44 -1.70 -7.35
C VAL A 89 -18.23 -0.45 -6.47
N PHE A 90 -19.31 0.26 -6.14
CA PHE A 90 -19.24 1.45 -5.29
C PHE A 90 -18.68 1.15 -3.89
N ASP A 91 -19.16 0.08 -3.24
CA ASP A 91 -18.66 -0.32 -1.92
C ASP A 91 -17.19 -0.78 -1.97
N ALA A 92 -16.79 -1.44 -3.04
CA ALA A 92 -15.42 -1.87 -3.26
C ALA A 92 -14.47 -0.68 -3.48
N GLN A 93 -14.89 0.33 -4.25
CA GLN A 93 -14.15 1.59 -4.41
C GLN A 93 -14.02 2.34 -3.08
N ARG A 94 -15.10 2.39 -2.29
CA ARG A 94 -15.05 3.00 -0.96
C ARG A 94 -14.05 2.29 -0.05
N LEU A 95 -13.98 0.96 -0.11
CA LEU A 95 -13.00 0.18 0.65
C LEU A 95 -11.56 0.48 0.21
N THR A 96 -11.31 0.56 -1.10
CA THR A 96 -10.00 0.97 -1.66
C THR A 96 -9.59 2.35 -1.15
N ILE A 97 -10.47 3.35 -1.25
CA ILE A 97 -10.21 4.72 -0.78
C ILE A 97 -9.93 4.76 0.73
N MET A 98 -10.67 4.00 1.53
CA MET A 98 -10.38 3.90 2.97
C MET A 98 -9.01 3.29 3.24
N GLY A 99 -8.60 2.30 2.43
CA GLY A 99 -7.26 1.74 2.45
C GLY A 99 -6.19 2.80 2.20
N ASP A 100 -6.33 3.58 1.12
CA ASP A 100 -5.40 4.66 0.75
C ASP A 100 -5.27 5.73 1.83
N ILE A 101 -6.38 6.08 2.48
CA ILE A 101 -6.38 7.03 3.61
C ILE A 101 -5.56 6.47 4.78
N LEU A 102 -5.77 5.21 5.15
CA LEU A 102 -4.98 4.58 6.22
C LEU A 102 -3.49 4.52 5.85
N GLN A 103 -3.15 4.17 4.61
CA GLN A 103 -1.77 4.20 4.13
C GLN A 103 -1.15 5.59 4.28
N SER A 104 -1.85 6.62 3.84
CA SER A 104 -1.38 8.01 3.94
C SER A 104 -1.18 8.45 5.39
N VAL A 105 -2.10 8.10 6.29
CA VAL A 105 -2.00 8.41 7.73
C VAL A 105 -0.83 7.66 8.36
N GLY A 106 -0.68 6.37 8.07
CA GLY A 106 0.40 5.57 8.61
C GLY A 106 1.77 6.06 8.15
N ALA A 107 1.91 6.44 6.88
CA ALA A 107 3.14 7.03 6.34
C ALA A 107 3.48 8.36 7.04
N ALA A 108 2.48 9.19 7.33
CA ALA A 108 2.69 10.42 8.09
C ALA A 108 3.16 10.15 9.53
N VAL A 109 2.56 9.16 10.22
CA VAL A 109 2.96 8.76 11.58
C VAL A 109 4.38 8.19 11.58
N GLU A 110 4.72 7.37 10.59
CA GLU A 110 6.05 6.83 10.41
C GLU A 110 7.09 7.93 10.21
N ALA A 111 6.83 8.88 9.31
CA ALA A 111 7.72 10.02 9.06
C ALA A 111 7.93 10.89 10.32
N ILE A 112 6.88 11.10 11.12
CA ILE A 112 6.99 11.79 12.41
C ILE A 112 7.90 11.00 13.37
N GLY A 113 7.76 9.67 13.42
CA GLY A 113 8.64 8.79 14.19
C GLY A 113 10.10 8.88 13.72
N GLY A 114 10.34 8.80 12.42
CA GLY A 114 11.67 8.94 11.83
C GLY A 114 12.33 10.28 12.16
N LYS A 115 11.57 11.37 12.19
CA LYS A 115 12.08 12.68 12.64
C LYS A 115 12.55 12.66 14.10
N GLN A 116 11.82 11.99 14.99
CA GLN A 116 12.18 11.89 16.41
C GLN A 116 13.44 11.04 16.62
N ILE A 117 13.62 9.99 15.82
CA ILE A 117 14.83 9.16 15.81
C ILE A 117 16.04 10.03 15.44
N LEU A 118 15.96 10.78 14.34
CA LEU A 118 17.03 11.69 13.90
C LEU A 118 17.40 12.73 14.98
N GLN A 119 16.41 13.26 15.69
CA GLN A 119 16.65 14.21 16.79
C GLN A 119 17.38 13.54 17.96
N SER A 120 16.96 12.33 18.33
CA SER A 120 17.59 11.56 19.41
C SER A 120 19.05 11.21 19.08
N GLU A 121 19.34 10.83 17.84
CA GLU A 121 20.70 10.55 17.37
C GLU A 121 21.59 11.80 17.43
N GLN A 122 21.05 12.98 17.09
CA GLN A 122 21.78 14.24 17.15
C GLN A 122 22.11 14.67 18.60
N GLU A 123 21.18 14.47 19.53
CA GLU A 123 21.39 14.76 20.96
C GLU A 123 22.37 13.78 21.62
N GLY A 124 22.39 12.52 21.17
CA GLY A 124 23.38 11.53 21.60
C GLY A 124 24.78 11.74 21.00
N PHE A 125 24.91 12.53 19.92
CA PHE A 125 26.16 12.80 19.22
C PHE A 125 26.91 14.05 19.73
N ILE A 126 26.62 14.57 20.93
CA ILE A 126 27.41 15.68 21.49
C ILE A 126 28.83 15.17 21.79
N PRO A 127 29.88 15.64 21.08
CA PRO A 127 31.25 15.15 21.23
C PRO A 127 31.90 15.54 22.57
#